data_AF-A0A954JDM1-F1
#
_entry.id   AF-A0A954JDM1-F1
#
_cell.length_a   1.000
_cell.length_b   1.000
_cell.length_c   1.000
_cell.angle_alpha   90.00
_cell.angle_beta   90.00
_cell.angle_gamma   90.00
#
_symmetry.space_group_name_H-M   'P 1'
#
loop_
_entity.id
_entity.type
_entity.pdbx_description
1 polymer ?
#
loop_
_entity_poly.entity_id
_entity_poly.type
_entity_poly.pdbx_seq_one_letter_code
_entity_poly.pdbx_strand_id
1 'polypeptide(L)'
;MTPLKQILPGGKKLFLANMVRNTGLNHALSALPLWSGLLVANYHRIGDPQGCPFDQNLFSATPEALELQIRLYRRHADIIGVNDIPEALSDRRGKYVLITFDDGYRDNYELAYPVLKQAGVPAVFFIASGLIDRPRVAWWDEIAWMIQHSDRNEIEPNPFFPEGLSLKLEDRSFSKSRAVKTYWSLKDEQTEDYLNLLASQTGAGRAPLELAESLWMTWEMIREMQQAGFDFGGHTVDHPILAQISVDRQRAEIRENRERLIQELGVAPSAFAYPVGQSHMFTEQTMQILKEAG
;
A
#
# COMPACT_ATOMS: atom_id res chain seq x y z
N MET A 1 26.29 -14.29 15.30
CA MET A 1 25.83 -12.91 15.04
C MET A 1 25.98 -12.63 13.56
N THR A 2 24.96 -12.94 12.77
CA THR A 2 24.98 -12.72 11.32
C THR A 2 24.63 -11.25 11.06
N PRO A 3 25.44 -10.47 10.33
CA PRO A 3 25.15 -9.07 10.12
C PRO A 3 23.98 -8.94 9.15
N LEU A 4 22.94 -8.20 9.56
CA LEU A 4 21.92 -7.62 8.67
C LEU A 4 22.62 -6.73 7.62
N LYS A 5 23.07 -7.34 6.54
CA LYS A 5 23.52 -6.68 5.31
C LYS A 5 22.72 -7.28 4.18
N GLN A 6 21.53 -6.74 3.98
CA GLN A 6 20.82 -6.58 2.71
C GLN A 6 19.35 -6.38 3.06
N ILE A 7 18.88 -5.16 2.86
CA ILE A 7 17.53 -4.74 2.43
C ILE A 7 17.55 -3.21 2.59
N LEU A 8 17.03 -2.49 1.59
CA LEU A 8 16.91 -1.04 1.38
C LEU A 8 17.93 -0.39 0.41
N PRO A 9 17.48 0.07 -0.79
CA PRO A 9 18.21 1.00 -1.61
C PRO A 9 18.10 2.40 -0.97
N GLY A 10 19.12 2.80 -0.21
CA GLY A 10 19.02 3.98 0.65
C GLY A 10 20.26 4.87 0.67
N GLY A 11 20.86 5.23 -0.47
CA GLY A 11 22.18 5.88 -0.53
C GLY A 11 22.43 7.07 0.43
N LYS A 12 21.42 7.93 0.69
CA LYS A 12 21.55 9.09 1.61
C LYS A 12 20.97 8.85 3.01
N LYS A 13 19.76 8.27 3.11
CA LYS A 13 19.11 8.01 4.40
C LYS A 13 19.84 6.92 5.20
N LEU A 14 20.32 5.87 4.54
CA LEU A 14 21.10 4.80 5.18
C LEU A 14 22.48 5.31 5.59
N PHE A 15 23.10 6.17 4.76
CA PHE A 15 24.35 6.83 5.13
C PHE A 15 24.16 7.69 6.39
N LEU A 16 23.12 8.53 6.43
CA LEU A 16 22.81 9.36 7.60
C LEU A 16 22.49 8.51 8.84
N ALA A 17 21.68 7.45 8.69
CA ALA A 17 21.36 6.54 9.79
C ALA A 17 22.62 5.82 10.33
N ASN A 18 23.50 5.37 9.44
CA ASN A 18 24.79 4.77 9.81
C ASN A 18 25.69 5.80 10.50
N MET A 19 25.74 7.04 10.02
CA MET A 19 26.52 8.11 10.65
C MET A 19 26.00 8.40 12.07
N VAL A 20 24.68 8.55 12.25
CA VAL A 20 24.06 8.79 13.56
C VAL A 20 24.31 7.62 14.52
N ARG A 21 24.24 6.37 14.02
CA ARG A 21 24.53 5.17 14.82
C ARG A 21 26.01 5.10 15.22
N ASN A 22 26.91 5.31 14.28
CA ASN A 22 28.35 5.11 14.49
C ASN A 22 29.00 6.23 15.32
N THR A 23 28.39 7.42 15.35
CA THR A 23 28.87 8.56 16.15
C THR A 23 28.31 8.58 17.57
N GLY A 24 27.37 7.70 17.93
CA GLY A 24 26.68 7.73 19.22
C GLY A 24 25.67 8.87 19.36
N LEU A 25 25.47 9.67 18.30
CA LEU A 25 24.45 10.72 18.23
C LEU A 25 23.04 10.16 18.44
N ASN A 26 22.82 8.87 18.17
CA ASN A 26 21.58 8.17 18.49
C ASN A 26 21.20 8.28 19.98
N HIS A 27 22.16 8.20 20.91
CA HIS A 27 21.87 8.31 22.34
C HIS A 27 21.44 9.73 22.72
N ALA A 28 22.14 10.73 22.22
CA ALA A 28 21.78 12.14 22.43
C ALA A 28 20.42 12.48 21.80
N LEU A 29 20.17 12.03 20.56
CA LEU A 29 18.89 12.24 19.87
C LEU A 29 17.74 11.48 20.54
N SER A 30 17.98 10.29 21.08
CA SER A 30 16.95 9.51 21.79
C SER A 30 16.50 10.13 23.11
N ALA A 31 17.34 10.99 23.71
CA ALA A 31 17.03 11.72 24.94
C ALA A 31 16.23 13.01 24.67
N LEU A 32 16.17 13.46 23.41
CA LEU A 32 15.38 14.64 23.03
C LEU A 32 13.91 14.24 22.78
N PRO A 33 12.93 15.05 23.22
CA PRO A 33 11.53 14.83 22.89
C PRO A 33 11.28 15.30 21.45
N LEU A 34 11.83 14.56 20.48
CA LEU A 34 11.87 14.98 19.08
C LEU A 34 10.49 15.09 18.43
N TRP A 35 9.46 14.46 19.01
CA TRP A 35 8.09 14.53 18.50
C TRP A 35 7.06 14.16 19.58
N SER A 36 5.82 14.60 19.36
CA SER A 36 4.59 14.08 19.96
C SER A 36 3.52 14.01 18.87
N GLY A 37 2.49 13.19 19.09
CA GLY A 37 1.38 12.98 18.15
C GLY A 37 1.28 11.54 17.66
N LEU A 38 0.64 11.37 16.49
CA LEU A 38 0.37 10.08 15.86
C LEU A 38 1.26 9.88 14.64
N LEU A 39 2.05 8.81 14.65
CA LEU A 39 2.73 8.28 13.48
C LEU A 39 1.89 7.14 12.89
N VAL A 40 1.50 7.26 11.63
CA VAL A 40 0.84 6.17 10.90
C VAL A 40 1.91 5.43 10.10
N ALA A 41 2.22 4.20 10.52
CA ALA A 41 3.15 3.31 9.85
C ALA A 41 2.38 2.47 8.83
N ASN A 42 2.45 2.90 7.56
CA ASN A 42 1.76 2.25 6.46
C ASN A 42 2.64 1.19 5.79
N TYR A 43 2.07 0.00 5.61
CA TYR A 43 2.65 -1.15 4.94
C TYR A 43 1.72 -1.57 3.78
N HIS A 44 2.27 -2.25 2.78
CA HIS A 44 1.48 -2.83 1.70
C HIS A 44 1.69 -4.35 1.68
N ARG A 45 2.90 -4.77 1.29
CA ARG A 45 3.29 -6.19 1.26
C ARG A 45 4.36 -6.53 2.30
N ILE A 46 4.30 -7.73 2.85
CA ILE A 46 5.33 -8.30 3.73
C ILE A 46 5.95 -9.53 3.07
N GLY A 47 7.28 -9.63 3.07
CA GLY A 47 7.98 -10.78 2.48
C GLY A 47 9.29 -10.41 1.79
N ASP A 48 9.86 -11.36 1.05
CA ASP A 48 11.04 -11.14 0.22
C ASP A 48 10.59 -10.72 -1.19
N PRO A 49 10.97 -9.52 -1.68
CA PRO A 49 10.67 -9.10 -3.04
C PRO A 49 11.42 -9.91 -4.11
N GLN A 50 12.48 -10.65 -3.76
CA GLN A 50 13.26 -11.41 -4.74
C GLN A 50 12.40 -12.44 -5.47
N GLY A 51 12.47 -12.41 -6.80
CA GLY A 51 11.71 -13.32 -7.66
C GLY A 51 10.22 -12.98 -7.77
N CYS A 52 9.73 -11.93 -7.09
CA CYS A 52 8.38 -11.43 -7.33
C CYS A 52 8.26 -10.91 -8.77
N PRO A 53 7.28 -11.38 -9.56
CA PRO A 53 7.08 -10.95 -10.95
C PRO A 53 6.41 -9.57 -11.08
N PHE A 54 6.08 -8.93 -9.95
CA PHE A 54 5.35 -7.68 -9.84
C PHE A 54 6.19 -6.55 -9.22
N ASP A 55 5.57 -5.48 -8.71
CA ASP A 55 6.35 -4.37 -8.16
C ASP A 55 7.04 -4.72 -6.83
N GLN A 56 8.34 -5.01 -6.93
CA GLN A 56 9.21 -5.27 -5.78
C GLN A 56 9.28 -4.11 -4.77
N ASN A 57 8.97 -2.88 -5.18
CA ASN A 57 8.98 -1.71 -4.29
C ASN A 57 7.72 -1.63 -3.40
N LEU A 58 6.71 -2.49 -3.61
CA LEU A 58 5.55 -2.57 -2.71
C LEU A 58 5.83 -3.38 -1.44
N PHE A 59 6.92 -4.16 -1.41
CA PHE A 59 7.35 -4.85 -0.19
C PHE A 59 7.88 -3.85 0.82
N SER A 60 7.14 -3.71 1.91
CA SER A 60 7.41 -2.74 2.96
C SER A 60 8.44 -3.26 3.97
N ALA A 61 8.41 -4.57 4.24
CA ALA A 61 9.34 -5.25 5.15
C ALA A 61 9.31 -6.77 4.95
N THR A 62 10.34 -7.48 5.43
CA THR A 62 10.22 -8.92 5.72
C THR A 62 9.53 -9.12 7.09
N PRO A 63 9.07 -10.33 7.44
CA PRO A 63 8.51 -10.62 8.77
C PRO A 63 9.46 -10.24 9.91
N GLU A 64 10.75 -10.51 9.76
CA GLU A 64 11.78 -10.19 10.77
C GLU A 64 11.98 -8.68 10.89
N ALA A 65 11.95 -7.96 9.77
CA ALA A 65 12.04 -6.51 9.77
C ALA A 65 10.80 -5.87 10.42
N LEU A 66 9.60 -6.40 10.16
CA LEU A 66 8.36 -5.98 10.82
C LEU A 66 8.42 -6.21 12.34
N GLU A 67 8.89 -7.38 12.78
CA GLU A 67 9.08 -7.69 14.21
C GLU A 67 10.03 -6.69 14.88
N LEU A 68 11.16 -6.38 14.22
CA LEU A 68 12.12 -5.39 14.70
C LEU A 68 11.51 -3.98 14.77
N GLN A 69 10.71 -3.59 13.78
CA GLN A 69 10.01 -2.30 13.77
C GLN A 69 9.01 -2.21 14.91
N ILE A 70 8.20 -3.24 15.16
CA ILE A 70 7.26 -3.30 16.29
C ILE A 70 7.97 -3.15 17.64
N ARG A 71 9.11 -3.83 17.81
CA ARG A 71 9.94 -3.68 19.03
C ARG A 71 10.46 -2.25 19.20
N LEU A 72 10.86 -1.60 18.10
CA LEU A 72 11.30 -0.21 18.13
C LEU A 72 10.15 0.73 18.46
N TYR A 73 8.96 0.54 17.89
CA TYR A 73 7.78 1.33 18.20
C TYR A 73 7.43 1.26 19.67
N ARG A 74 7.30 0.06 20.25
CA ARG A 74 7.00 -0.15 21.68
C ARG A 74 7.98 0.51 22.64
N ARG A 75 9.23 0.66 22.23
CA ARG A 75 10.25 1.31 23.05
C ARG A 75 10.06 2.83 23.13
N HIS A 76 9.38 3.42 22.16
CA HIS A 76 9.37 4.87 21.94
C HIS A 76 7.96 5.49 21.84
N ALA A 77 6.92 4.69 21.72
CA ALA A 77 5.53 5.10 21.55
C ALA A 77 4.56 3.98 21.94
N ASP A 78 3.32 4.35 22.25
CA ASP A 78 2.23 3.41 22.43
C ASP A 78 1.70 2.99 21.05
N ILE A 79 1.55 1.69 20.83
CA ILE A 79 0.93 1.19 19.59
C ILE A 79 -0.57 1.09 19.85
N ILE A 80 -1.34 1.79 19.03
CA ILE A 80 -2.78 1.98 19.23
C ILE A 80 -3.60 1.42 18.07
N GLY A 81 -4.86 1.08 18.34
CA GLY A 81 -5.85 0.72 17.32
C GLY A 81 -6.54 1.95 16.74
N VAL A 82 -7.42 1.72 15.75
CA VAL A 82 -8.14 2.82 15.08
C VAL A 82 -9.09 3.56 16.02
N ASN A 83 -9.69 2.84 16.97
CA ASN A 83 -10.67 3.39 17.90
C ASN A 83 -10.04 4.29 18.98
N ASP A 84 -8.73 4.21 19.16
CA ASP A 84 -7.97 5.00 20.15
C ASP A 84 -7.55 6.37 19.58
N ILE A 85 -7.69 6.61 18.26
CA ILE A 85 -7.24 7.84 17.59
C ILE A 85 -7.80 9.12 18.25
N PRO A 86 -9.11 9.23 18.58
CA PRO A 86 -9.63 10.45 19.21
C PRO A 86 -8.95 10.80 20.54
N GLU A 87 -8.69 9.78 21.38
CA GLU A 87 -7.98 9.96 22.65
C GLU A 87 -6.52 10.35 22.42
N ALA A 88 -5.83 9.64 21.51
CA ALA A 88 -4.46 9.92 21.14
C ALA A 88 -4.25 11.34 20.58
N LEU A 89 -5.21 11.86 19.81
CA LEU A 89 -5.16 13.23 19.29
C LEU A 89 -5.45 14.31 20.36
N SER A 90 -6.10 13.93 21.46
CA SER A 90 -6.34 14.83 22.59
C SER A 90 -5.11 14.98 23.50
N ASP A 91 -4.25 13.95 23.57
CA ASP A 91 -2.98 14.01 24.30
C ASP A 91 -1.88 14.70 23.47
N ARG A 92 -1.60 15.95 23.81
CA ARG A 92 -0.58 16.77 23.14
C ARG A 92 0.87 16.32 23.37
N ARG A 93 1.11 15.43 24.33
CA ARG A 93 2.45 14.96 24.73
C ARG A 93 2.68 13.48 24.42
N GLY A 94 1.61 12.72 24.19
CA GLY A 94 1.66 11.32 23.82
C GLY A 94 2.39 11.08 22.51
N LYS A 95 2.94 9.87 22.38
CA LYS A 95 3.59 9.38 21.17
C LYS A 95 2.91 8.09 20.81
N TYR A 96 2.25 8.08 19.66
CA TYR A 96 1.41 6.97 19.26
C TYR A 96 1.84 6.46 17.89
N VAL A 97 1.76 5.15 17.70
CA VAL A 97 1.96 4.51 16.41
C VAL A 97 0.70 3.73 16.05
N LEU A 98 0.13 4.02 14.90
CA LEU A 98 -0.90 3.21 14.26
C LEU A 98 -0.24 2.39 13.15
N ILE A 99 -0.39 1.08 13.17
CA ILE A 99 0.13 0.18 12.12
C ILE A 99 -1.01 -0.10 11.14
N THR A 100 -0.78 0.16 9.85
CA THR A 100 -1.78 -0.05 8.81
C THR A 100 -1.24 -0.86 7.64
N PHE A 101 -2.11 -1.60 6.98
CA PHE A 101 -1.82 -2.36 5.77
C PHE A 101 -2.86 -2.04 4.71
N ASP A 102 -2.43 -1.73 3.49
CA ASP A 102 -3.34 -1.39 2.39
C ASP A 102 -3.53 -2.57 1.42
N ASP A 103 -4.48 -2.39 0.49
CA ASP A 103 -4.85 -3.26 -0.64
C ASP A 103 -5.54 -4.59 -0.29
N GLY A 104 -5.05 -5.34 0.69
CA GLY A 104 -5.58 -6.66 1.05
C GLY A 104 -4.79 -7.84 0.49
N TYR A 105 -3.47 -7.70 0.31
CA TYR A 105 -2.59 -8.79 -0.12
C TYR A 105 -2.61 -9.98 0.83
N ARG A 106 -2.48 -11.18 0.24
CA ARG A 106 -2.44 -12.45 0.96
C ARG A 106 -1.30 -12.54 1.97
N ASP A 107 -0.15 -11.94 1.66
CA ASP A 107 0.99 -11.91 2.56
C ASP A 107 0.74 -11.10 3.85
N ASN A 108 -0.27 -10.23 3.88
CA ASN A 108 -0.75 -9.62 5.12
C ASN A 108 -1.32 -10.66 6.10
N TYR A 109 -1.97 -11.72 5.58
CA TYR A 109 -2.45 -12.85 6.38
C TYR A 109 -1.34 -13.87 6.65
N GLU A 110 -0.57 -14.26 5.63
CA GLU A 110 0.38 -15.36 5.79
C GLU A 110 1.64 -14.97 6.56
N LEU A 111 2.06 -13.71 6.47
CA LEU A 111 3.35 -13.24 6.97
C LEU A 111 3.23 -12.12 8.01
N ALA A 112 2.34 -11.13 7.81
CA ALA A 112 2.19 -10.04 8.76
C ALA A 112 1.37 -10.43 10.01
N TYR A 113 0.21 -11.05 9.80
CA TYR A 113 -0.73 -11.43 10.86
C TYR A 113 -0.10 -12.28 11.98
N PRO A 114 0.71 -13.33 11.72
CA PRO A 114 1.36 -14.09 12.78
C PRO A 114 2.30 -13.25 13.64
N VAL A 115 3.06 -12.33 13.02
CA VAL A 115 3.99 -11.43 13.72
C VAL A 115 3.23 -10.47 14.63
N LEU A 116 2.17 -9.86 14.11
CA LEU A 116 1.33 -8.92 14.86
C LEU A 116 0.60 -9.61 16.02
N LYS A 117 0.03 -10.79 15.76
CA LYS A 117 -0.68 -11.61 16.77
C LYS A 117 0.26 -12.06 17.88
N GLN A 118 1.45 -12.54 17.53
CA GLN A 118 2.47 -12.94 18.52
C GLN A 118 2.96 -11.73 19.33
N ALA A 119 3.10 -10.58 18.69
CA ALA A 119 3.45 -9.36 19.40
C ALA A 119 2.31 -8.89 20.31
N GLY A 120 1.04 -9.18 19.99
CA GLY A 120 -0.12 -8.66 20.72
C GLY A 120 -0.26 -7.16 20.53
N VAL A 121 -0.14 -6.69 19.28
CA VAL A 121 -0.32 -5.28 18.91
C VAL A 121 -1.52 -5.12 17.99
N PRO A 122 -2.28 -4.02 18.11
CA PRO A 122 -3.35 -3.72 17.16
C PRO A 122 -2.76 -3.32 15.80
N ALA A 123 -3.55 -3.56 14.74
CA ALA A 123 -3.29 -3.09 13.38
C ALA A 123 -4.61 -2.97 12.61
N VAL A 124 -4.60 -2.13 11.57
CA VAL A 124 -5.76 -1.89 10.70
C VAL A 124 -5.43 -2.33 9.27
N PHE A 125 -6.32 -3.08 8.64
CA PHE A 125 -6.18 -3.51 7.25
C PHE A 125 -7.23 -2.83 6.37
N PHE A 126 -6.80 -2.04 5.39
CA PHE A 126 -7.65 -1.35 4.44
C PHE A 126 -7.86 -2.22 3.19
N ILE A 127 -9.10 -2.61 2.94
CA ILE A 127 -9.41 -3.67 1.96
C ILE A 127 -10.07 -3.09 0.69
N ALA A 128 -9.43 -3.34 -0.45
CA ALA A 128 -10.03 -3.12 -1.76
C ALA A 128 -10.94 -4.31 -2.11
N SER A 129 -12.22 -4.22 -1.77
CA SER A 129 -13.10 -5.41 -1.71
C SER A 129 -13.29 -6.11 -3.06
N GLY A 130 -13.20 -5.38 -4.16
CA GLY A 130 -13.28 -5.93 -5.51
C GLY A 130 -12.10 -6.83 -5.88
N LEU A 131 -10.92 -6.63 -5.29
CA LEU A 131 -9.76 -7.51 -5.47
C LEU A 131 -9.91 -8.82 -4.69
N ILE A 132 -10.67 -8.81 -3.60
CA ILE A 132 -11.01 -10.01 -2.82
C ILE A 132 -12.13 -10.79 -3.51
N ASP A 133 -13.21 -10.12 -3.90
CA ASP A 133 -14.39 -10.75 -4.52
C ASP A 133 -14.13 -11.25 -5.95
N ARG A 134 -13.32 -10.50 -6.71
CA ARG A 134 -12.99 -10.78 -8.11
C ARG A 134 -11.48 -10.66 -8.31
N PRO A 135 -10.71 -11.67 -7.86
CA PRO A 135 -9.26 -11.67 -7.96
C PRO A 135 -8.78 -11.37 -9.38
N ARG A 136 -7.96 -10.33 -9.49
CA ARG A 136 -7.24 -9.93 -10.71
C ARG A 136 -5.90 -9.33 -10.33
N VAL A 137 -4.96 -9.26 -11.26
CA VAL A 137 -3.72 -8.51 -11.04
C VAL A 137 -4.10 -7.02 -11.04
N ALA A 138 -3.73 -6.31 -9.96
CA ALA A 138 -4.06 -4.90 -9.85
C ALA A 138 -3.25 -4.05 -10.84
N TRP A 139 -3.77 -2.88 -11.24
CA TRP A 139 -3.20 -2.10 -12.35
C TRP A 139 -1.71 -1.74 -12.16
N TRP A 140 -1.26 -1.51 -10.92
CA TRP A 140 0.14 -1.19 -10.64
C TRP A 140 1.07 -2.40 -10.83
N ASP A 141 0.60 -3.57 -10.41
CA ASP A 141 1.31 -4.84 -10.55
C ASP A 141 1.26 -5.32 -11.99
N GLU A 142 0.18 -5.04 -12.71
CA GLU A 142 0.06 -5.33 -14.13
C GLU A 142 1.04 -4.49 -14.94
N ILE A 143 1.15 -3.18 -14.68
CA ILE A 143 2.17 -2.32 -15.30
C ILE A 143 3.58 -2.84 -14.98
N ALA A 144 3.84 -3.20 -13.72
CA ALA A 144 5.13 -3.75 -13.31
C ALA A 144 5.44 -5.06 -14.01
N TRP A 145 4.45 -5.95 -14.12
CA TRP A 145 4.56 -7.25 -14.78
C TRP A 145 4.89 -7.09 -16.27
N MET A 146 4.13 -6.25 -16.99
CA MET A 146 4.34 -6.00 -18.42
C MET A 146 5.76 -5.50 -18.70
N ILE A 147 6.27 -4.59 -17.88
CA ILE A 147 7.62 -4.03 -18.03
C ILE A 147 8.71 -5.06 -17.66
N GLN A 148 8.48 -5.89 -16.65
CA GLN A 148 9.41 -6.93 -16.23
C GLN A 148 9.43 -8.14 -17.17
N HIS A 149 8.38 -8.38 -17.94
CA HIS A 149 8.29 -9.51 -18.86
C HIS A 149 8.40 -9.08 -20.32
N SER A 150 8.68 -7.80 -20.56
CA SER A 150 8.88 -7.29 -21.91
C SER A 150 10.08 -7.93 -22.61
N ASP A 151 9.87 -8.31 -23.86
CA ASP A 151 10.89 -8.75 -24.82
C ASP A 151 11.44 -7.57 -25.65
N ARG A 152 10.97 -6.35 -25.38
CA ARG A 152 11.35 -5.13 -26.11
C ARG A 152 12.43 -4.35 -25.38
N ASN A 153 13.12 -3.51 -26.14
CA ASN A 153 14.15 -2.61 -25.62
C ASN A 153 13.57 -1.26 -25.17
N GLU A 154 12.41 -0.88 -25.68
CA GLU A 154 11.73 0.36 -25.30
C GLU A 154 10.21 0.26 -25.47
N ILE A 155 9.50 1.15 -24.77
CA ILE A 155 8.11 1.48 -25.04
C ILE A 155 8.12 2.73 -25.91
N GLU A 156 7.58 2.60 -27.12
CA GLU A 156 7.54 3.67 -28.13
C GLU A 156 6.67 4.86 -27.68
N PRO A 157 6.93 6.08 -28.20
CA PRO A 157 6.07 7.23 -27.97
C PRO A 157 4.61 6.91 -28.28
N ASN A 158 3.70 7.39 -27.42
CA ASN A 158 2.29 7.09 -27.55
C ASN A 158 1.40 8.23 -27.05
N PRO A 159 0.08 8.20 -27.32
CA PRO A 159 -0.83 9.29 -26.98
C PRO A 159 -0.97 9.60 -25.48
N PHE A 160 -0.57 8.68 -24.60
CA PHE A 160 -0.65 8.86 -23.15
C PHE A 160 0.64 9.44 -22.55
N PHE A 161 1.73 9.44 -23.32
CA PHE A 161 2.99 10.04 -22.92
C PHE A 161 3.12 11.48 -23.44
N PRO A 162 3.93 12.33 -22.77
CA PRO A 162 4.35 13.59 -23.37
C PRO A 162 4.94 13.37 -24.75
N GLU A 163 4.74 14.34 -25.64
CA GLU A 163 5.13 14.23 -27.04
C GLU A 163 6.59 13.80 -27.23
N GLY A 164 6.79 12.75 -28.03
CA GLY A 164 8.11 12.21 -28.36
C GLY A 164 8.80 11.41 -27.24
N LEU A 165 8.18 11.27 -26.05
CA LEU A 165 8.77 10.48 -24.97
C LEU A 165 8.69 8.98 -25.27
N SER A 166 9.84 8.33 -25.36
CA SER A 166 9.96 6.86 -25.28
C SER A 166 10.54 6.44 -23.93
N LEU A 167 10.26 5.20 -23.50
CA LEU A 167 10.76 4.65 -22.23
C LEU A 167 11.71 3.49 -22.51
N LYS A 168 13.01 3.69 -22.27
CA LYS A 168 14.02 2.64 -22.44
C LYS A 168 13.89 1.58 -21.36
N LEU A 169 13.77 0.32 -21.76
CA LEU A 169 13.59 -0.83 -20.86
C LEU A 169 14.92 -1.42 -20.36
N GLU A 170 16.05 -0.76 -20.67
CA GLU A 170 17.33 -1.00 -19.97
C GLU A 170 17.22 -0.61 -18.49
N ASP A 171 16.53 0.50 -18.18
CA ASP A 171 16.16 0.91 -16.83
C ASP A 171 14.66 0.66 -16.60
N ARG A 172 14.34 -0.60 -16.32
CA ARG A 172 12.97 -1.04 -16.05
C ARG A 172 12.35 -0.34 -14.84
N SER A 173 13.15 0.00 -13.85
CA SER A 173 12.67 0.68 -12.64
C SER A 173 12.19 2.09 -12.95
N PHE A 174 12.99 2.86 -13.69
CA PHE A 174 12.61 4.19 -14.16
C PHE A 174 11.39 4.13 -15.08
N SER A 175 11.41 3.24 -16.08
CA SER A 175 10.32 3.09 -17.04
C SER A 175 9.00 2.68 -16.39
N LYS A 176 9.03 1.76 -15.42
CA LYS A 176 7.87 1.41 -14.59
C LYS A 176 7.37 2.61 -13.80
N SER A 177 8.26 3.32 -13.10
CA SER A 177 7.86 4.51 -12.34
C SER A 177 7.18 5.55 -13.23
N ARG A 178 7.65 5.70 -14.47
CA ARG A 178 7.07 6.62 -15.45
C ARG A 178 5.71 6.14 -15.95
N ALA A 179 5.58 4.86 -16.29
CA ALA A 179 4.31 4.27 -16.74
C ALA A 179 3.22 4.34 -15.65
N VAL A 180 3.56 4.00 -14.40
CA VAL A 180 2.66 4.15 -13.25
C VAL A 180 2.23 5.62 -13.07
N LYS A 181 3.17 6.58 -13.17
CA LYS A 181 2.82 8.00 -13.08
C LYS A 181 1.96 8.50 -14.24
N THR A 182 2.08 7.92 -15.42
CA THR A 182 1.16 8.20 -16.52
C THR A 182 -0.24 7.72 -16.16
N TYR A 183 -0.39 6.49 -15.66
CA TYR A 183 -1.68 5.95 -15.18
C TYR A 183 -2.36 6.92 -14.19
N TRP A 184 -1.59 7.53 -13.29
CA TRP A 184 -2.11 8.46 -12.28
C TRP A 184 -2.83 9.70 -12.84
N SER A 185 -2.54 10.05 -14.09
CA SER A 185 -3.11 11.23 -14.76
C SER A 185 -4.31 10.92 -15.64
N LEU A 186 -4.64 9.64 -15.84
CA LEU A 186 -5.69 9.20 -16.76
C LEU A 186 -7.07 9.33 -16.13
N LYS A 187 -8.07 9.64 -16.97
CA LYS A 187 -9.49 9.47 -16.63
C LYS A 187 -9.88 8.00 -16.67
N ASP A 188 -10.94 7.66 -15.96
CA ASP A 188 -11.42 6.29 -15.79
C ASP A 188 -11.55 5.56 -17.14
N GLU A 189 -12.21 6.21 -18.11
CA GLU A 189 -12.44 5.70 -19.46
C GLU A 189 -11.17 5.46 -20.29
N GLN A 190 -10.02 5.98 -19.86
CA GLN A 190 -8.74 5.86 -20.56
C GLN A 190 -7.84 4.75 -19.99
N THR A 191 -8.13 4.28 -18.77
CA THR A 191 -7.23 3.38 -18.03
C THR A 191 -7.04 2.03 -18.73
N GLU A 192 -8.12 1.40 -19.19
CA GLU A 192 -8.06 0.13 -19.91
C GLU A 192 -7.35 0.24 -21.26
N ASP A 193 -7.62 1.31 -22.02
CA ASP A 193 -6.94 1.55 -23.31
C ASP A 193 -5.43 1.72 -23.11
N TYR A 194 -5.03 2.40 -22.03
CA TYR A 194 -3.63 2.55 -21.68
C TYR A 194 -2.96 1.22 -21.29
N LEU A 195 -3.62 0.39 -20.48
CA LEU A 195 -3.10 -0.92 -20.10
C LEU A 195 -2.98 -1.86 -21.31
N ASN A 196 -3.98 -1.86 -22.20
CA ASN A 196 -3.95 -2.63 -23.45
C ASN A 196 -2.83 -2.17 -24.39
N LEU A 197 -2.61 -0.86 -24.49
CA LEU A 197 -1.51 -0.32 -25.27
C LEU A 197 -0.16 -0.73 -24.69
N LEU A 198 0.04 -0.60 -23.38
CA LEU A 198 1.28 -1.05 -22.72
C LEU A 198 1.52 -2.55 -22.94
N ALA A 199 0.49 -3.39 -22.82
CA ALA A 199 0.58 -4.82 -23.08
C ALA A 199 1.07 -5.11 -24.51
N SER A 200 0.56 -4.37 -25.49
CA SER A 200 0.99 -4.49 -26.88
C SER A 200 2.41 -3.96 -27.11
N GLN A 201 2.76 -2.80 -26.56
CA GLN A 201 4.08 -2.17 -26.78
C GLN A 201 5.21 -2.90 -26.05
N THR A 202 4.92 -3.51 -24.90
CA THR A 202 5.90 -4.33 -24.18
C THR A 202 6.07 -5.72 -24.78
N GLY A 203 5.15 -6.17 -25.64
CA GLY A 203 5.16 -7.53 -26.20
C GLY A 203 4.85 -8.64 -25.19
N ALA A 204 4.66 -8.31 -23.91
CA ALA A 204 4.38 -9.27 -22.84
C ALA A 204 2.91 -9.72 -22.80
N GLY A 205 1.99 -8.90 -23.34
CA GLY A 205 0.56 -9.09 -23.12
C GLY A 205 0.10 -8.58 -21.75
N ARG A 206 -1.16 -8.86 -21.38
CA ARG A 206 -1.70 -8.57 -20.04
C ARG A 206 -1.18 -9.63 -19.05
N ALA A 207 -1.13 -9.30 -17.77
CA ALA A 207 -0.69 -10.26 -16.76
C ALA A 207 -1.67 -11.46 -16.69
N PRO A 208 -1.18 -12.71 -16.66
CA PRO A 208 -2.04 -13.89 -16.58
C PRO A 208 -2.95 -13.85 -15.33
N LEU A 209 -4.22 -14.19 -15.50
CA LEU A 209 -5.21 -14.16 -14.42
C LEU A 209 -4.88 -15.13 -13.29
N GLU A 210 -4.21 -16.24 -13.61
CA GLU A 210 -3.78 -17.27 -12.66
C GLU A 210 -2.82 -16.71 -11.61
N LEU A 211 -2.07 -15.64 -11.95
CA LEU A 211 -1.20 -15.00 -10.97
C LEU A 211 -1.98 -14.27 -9.87
N ALA A 212 -3.25 -13.92 -10.10
CA ALA A 212 -4.09 -13.25 -9.12
C ALA A 212 -4.63 -14.19 -8.03
N GLU A 213 -4.69 -15.50 -8.29
CA GLU A 213 -5.28 -16.49 -7.37
C GLU A 213 -4.56 -16.54 -6.00
N SER A 214 -3.29 -16.17 -5.96
CA SER A 214 -2.48 -16.13 -4.73
C SER A 214 -2.14 -14.72 -4.24
N LEU A 215 -2.59 -13.67 -4.93
CA LEU A 215 -2.22 -12.29 -4.56
C LEU A 215 -3.00 -11.76 -3.36
N TRP A 216 -4.29 -12.09 -3.27
CA TRP A 216 -5.20 -11.46 -2.34
C TRP A 216 -5.59 -12.38 -1.19
N MET A 217 -5.89 -11.80 -0.03
CA MET A 217 -6.57 -12.54 1.04
C MET A 217 -7.92 -13.06 0.55
N THR A 218 -8.47 -14.02 1.30
CA THR A 218 -9.87 -14.43 1.17
C THR A 218 -10.71 -13.80 2.28
N TRP A 219 -12.03 -13.76 2.12
CA TRP A 219 -12.90 -13.31 3.21
C TRP A 219 -12.83 -14.21 4.44
N GLU A 220 -12.56 -15.51 4.27
CA GLU A 220 -12.29 -16.44 5.38
C GLU A 220 -11.09 -15.97 6.21
N MET A 221 -9.97 -15.64 5.56
CA MET A 221 -8.75 -15.12 6.21
C MET A 221 -9.04 -13.81 6.95
N ILE A 222 -9.76 -12.88 6.32
CA ILE A 222 -10.12 -11.58 6.89
C ILE A 222 -11.00 -11.77 8.14
N ARG A 223 -12.02 -12.64 8.09
CA ARG A 223 -12.88 -12.93 9.25
C ARG A 223 -12.11 -13.58 10.40
N GLU A 224 -11.15 -14.47 10.12
CA GLU A 224 -10.27 -15.05 11.14
C GLU A 224 -9.43 -13.97 11.84
N MET A 225 -8.82 -13.07 11.06
CA MET A 225 -8.06 -11.95 11.60
C MET A 225 -8.93 -11.02 12.46
N GLN A 226 -10.17 -10.75 12.03
CA GLN A 226 -11.12 -9.94 12.80
C GLN A 226 -11.44 -10.61 14.15
N GLN A 227 -11.69 -11.92 14.16
CA GLN A 227 -11.94 -12.68 15.39
C GLN A 227 -10.73 -12.67 16.34
N ALA A 228 -9.52 -12.47 15.81
CA ALA A 228 -8.31 -12.29 16.59
C ALA A 228 -8.08 -10.84 17.07
N GLY A 229 -9.01 -9.92 16.81
CA GLY A 229 -8.99 -8.55 17.32
C GLY A 229 -8.33 -7.51 16.40
N PHE A 230 -8.13 -7.83 15.12
CA PHE A 230 -7.64 -6.86 14.13
C PHE A 230 -8.79 -6.04 13.50
N ASP A 231 -8.54 -4.78 13.23
CA ASP A 231 -9.50 -3.85 12.65
C ASP A 231 -9.40 -3.83 11.11
N PHE A 232 -10.51 -3.52 10.45
CA PHE A 232 -10.61 -3.43 9.00
C PHE A 232 -11.25 -2.12 8.57
N GLY A 233 -10.67 -1.49 7.54
CA GLY A 233 -11.11 -0.23 6.98
C GLY A 233 -11.42 -0.32 5.49
N GLY A 234 -12.09 0.70 4.96
CA GLY A 234 -12.42 0.78 3.54
C GLY A 234 -11.23 1.22 2.68
N HIS A 235 -11.15 0.68 1.45
CA HIS A 235 -10.13 1.06 0.47
C HIS A 235 -10.67 1.04 -0.97
N THR A 236 -11.93 1.45 -1.15
CA THR A 236 -12.71 1.38 -2.41
C THR A 236 -12.95 -0.06 -2.89
N VAL A 237 -13.73 -0.24 -3.97
CA VAL A 237 -13.98 -1.58 -4.53
C VAL A 237 -12.79 -1.97 -5.41
N ASP A 238 -12.48 -1.16 -6.41
CA ASP A 238 -11.57 -1.52 -7.50
C ASP A 238 -10.22 -0.77 -7.47
N HIS A 239 -9.94 -0.03 -6.40
CA HIS A 239 -8.74 0.81 -6.21
C HIS A 239 -8.52 1.85 -7.36
N PRO A 240 -9.55 2.61 -7.78
CA PRO A 240 -9.35 3.71 -8.71
C PRO A 240 -8.74 4.92 -7.99
N ILE A 241 -8.15 5.82 -8.77
CA ILE A 241 -7.72 7.12 -8.27
C ILE A 241 -8.95 8.02 -8.19
N LEU A 242 -9.43 8.27 -6.98
CA LEU A 242 -10.72 8.93 -6.74
C LEU A 242 -10.82 10.32 -7.41
N ALA A 243 -9.73 11.10 -7.46
CA ALA A 243 -9.71 12.40 -8.15
C ALA A 243 -9.86 12.30 -9.69
N GLN A 244 -9.69 11.13 -10.29
CA GLN A 244 -9.76 10.93 -11.73
C GLN A 244 -11.06 10.33 -12.24
N ILE A 245 -11.95 9.90 -11.34
CA ILE A 245 -13.23 9.28 -11.70
C ILE A 245 -14.40 10.22 -11.40
N SER A 246 -15.54 9.98 -12.03
CA SER A 246 -16.76 10.77 -11.83
C SER A 246 -17.25 10.71 -10.38
N VAL A 247 -17.98 11.74 -9.94
CA VAL A 247 -18.55 11.80 -8.58
C VAL A 247 -19.44 10.58 -8.29
N ASP A 248 -20.22 10.12 -9.27
CA ASP A 248 -21.08 8.96 -9.11
C ASP A 248 -20.28 7.66 -8.99
N ARG A 249 -19.18 7.52 -9.75
CA ARG A 249 -18.26 6.39 -9.58
C ARG A 249 -17.56 6.43 -8.22
N GLN A 250 -17.13 7.60 -7.73
CA GLN A 250 -16.59 7.73 -6.38
C GLN A 250 -17.58 7.27 -5.31
N ARG A 251 -18.86 7.66 -5.43
CA ARG A 251 -19.92 7.22 -4.50
C ARG A 251 -20.12 5.71 -4.52
N ALA A 252 -20.17 5.12 -5.71
CA ALA A 252 -20.30 3.67 -5.87
C ALA A 252 -19.11 2.94 -5.22
N GLU A 253 -17.88 3.31 -5.59
CA GLU A 253 -16.64 2.75 -5.06
C GLU A 253 -16.54 2.78 -3.53
N ILE A 254 -16.98 3.87 -2.92
CA ILE A 254 -16.91 4.05 -1.47
C ILE A 254 -18.05 3.27 -0.78
N ARG A 255 -19.29 3.43 -1.25
CA ARG A 255 -20.46 2.83 -0.60
C ARG A 255 -20.49 1.32 -0.74
N GLU A 256 -20.25 0.80 -1.94
CA GLU A 256 -20.27 -0.64 -2.19
C GLU A 256 -19.16 -1.34 -1.40
N ASN A 257 -17.97 -0.75 -1.31
CA ASN A 257 -16.90 -1.29 -0.47
C ASN A 257 -17.29 -1.33 1.00
N ARG A 258 -17.87 -0.25 1.52
CA ARG A 258 -18.36 -0.18 2.90
C ARG A 258 -19.45 -1.22 3.18
N GLU A 259 -20.43 -1.33 2.30
CA GLU A 259 -21.53 -2.30 2.42
C GLU A 259 -21.01 -3.74 2.36
N ARG A 260 -20.04 -4.01 1.49
CA ARG A 260 -19.39 -5.32 1.39
C ARG A 260 -18.64 -5.68 2.67
N LEU A 261 -17.90 -4.74 3.25
CA LEU A 261 -17.23 -4.95 4.54
C LEU A 261 -18.23 -5.23 5.66
N ILE A 262 -19.34 -4.49 5.73
CA ILE A 262 -20.41 -4.74 6.71
C ILE A 262 -21.01 -6.13 6.55
N GLN A 263 -21.25 -6.56 5.31
CA GLN A 263 -21.80 -7.88 5.02
C GLN A 263 -20.88 -9.01 5.54
N GLU A 264 -19.57 -8.85 5.40
CA GLU A 264 -18.59 -9.88 5.76
C GLU A 264 -18.17 -9.85 7.23
N LEU A 265 -18.11 -8.66 7.81
CA LEU A 265 -17.52 -8.41 9.13
C LEU A 265 -18.55 -8.06 10.21
N GLY A 266 -19.81 -7.83 9.83
CA GLY A 266 -20.90 -7.49 10.74
C GLY A 266 -20.79 -6.11 11.41
N VAL A 267 -19.73 -5.34 11.12
CA VAL A 267 -19.46 -4.01 11.67
C VAL A 267 -19.12 -3.04 10.54
N ALA A 268 -19.53 -1.79 10.70
CA ALA A 268 -19.15 -0.75 9.76
C ALA A 268 -17.68 -0.34 10.00
N PRO A 269 -16.88 -0.19 8.93
CA PRO A 269 -15.52 0.32 9.06
C PRO A 269 -15.55 1.76 9.59
N SER A 270 -14.67 2.07 10.54
CA SER A 270 -14.54 3.42 11.13
C SER A 270 -13.42 4.26 10.51
N ALA A 271 -12.67 3.68 9.57
CA ALA A 271 -11.58 4.34 8.85
C ALA A 271 -11.55 3.94 7.38
N PHE A 272 -10.92 4.82 6.60
CA PHE A 272 -10.76 4.68 5.16
C PHE A 272 -9.36 5.14 4.73
N ALA A 273 -8.71 4.38 3.86
CA ALA A 273 -7.48 4.79 3.18
C ALA A 273 -7.80 5.16 1.73
N TYR A 274 -7.27 6.30 1.27
CA TYR A 274 -7.44 6.71 -0.13
C TYR A 274 -6.44 5.94 -1.00
N PRO A 275 -6.88 5.29 -2.11
CA PRO A 275 -5.98 4.71 -3.10
C PRO A 275 -4.85 5.66 -3.51
N VAL A 276 -3.60 5.18 -3.52
CA VAL A 276 -2.36 5.94 -3.80
C VAL A 276 -1.98 7.03 -2.76
N GLY A 277 -2.96 7.67 -2.12
CA GLY A 277 -2.77 8.49 -0.91
C GLY A 277 -2.10 9.86 -1.10
N GLN A 278 -1.75 10.27 -2.32
CA GLN A 278 -1.20 11.61 -2.56
C GLN A 278 -2.29 12.69 -2.41
N SER A 279 -1.93 13.88 -1.91
CA SER A 279 -2.88 14.95 -1.58
C SER A 279 -3.75 15.46 -2.74
N HIS A 280 -3.35 15.19 -3.98
CA HIS A 280 -4.07 15.55 -5.21
C HIS A 280 -4.80 14.36 -5.86
N MET A 281 -4.77 13.17 -5.24
CA MET A 281 -5.42 11.94 -5.72
C MET A 281 -6.80 11.71 -5.12
N PHE A 282 -7.21 12.58 -4.19
CA PHE A 282 -8.57 12.72 -3.68
C PHE A 282 -8.89 14.22 -3.55
N THR A 283 -10.17 14.56 -3.43
CA THR A 283 -10.64 15.95 -3.41
C THR A 283 -11.50 16.24 -2.18
N GLU A 284 -11.83 17.50 -1.92
CA GLU A 284 -12.83 17.87 -0.90
C GLU A 284 -14.18 17.19 -1.17
N GLN A 285 -14.55 17.03 -2.44
CA GLN A 285 -15.75 16.28 -2.85
C GLN A 285 -15.65 14.81 -2.45
N THR A 286 -14.48 14.19 -2.61
CA THR A 286 -14.21 12.81 -2.15
C THR A 286 -14.37 12.69 -0.64
N MET A 287 -13.83 13.65 0.11
CA MET A 287 -13.95 13.68 1.58
C MET A 287 -15.41 13.86 2.02
N GLN A 288 -16.19 14.66 1.30
CA GLN A 288 -17.61 14.85 1.58
C GLN A 288 -18.42 13.58 1.31
N ILE A 289 -18.11 12.85 0.22
CA ILE A 289 -18.74 11.56 -0.08
C ILE A 289 -18.46 10.54 1.03
N LEU A 290 -17.23 10.48 1.55
CA LEU A 290 -16.91 9.61 2.68
C LEU A 290 -17.73 9.96 3.93
N LYS A 291 -17.82 11.25 4.28
CA LYS A 291 -18.67 11.69 5.41
C LYS A 291 -20.14 11.30 5.24
N GLU A 292 -20.65 11.35 4.00
CA GLU A 292 -22.02 10.93 3.68
C GLU A 292 -22.21 9.41 3.74
N ALA A 293 -21.14 8.64 3.49
CA ALA A 293 -21.17 7.18 3.58
C ALA A 293 -21.07 6.67 5.03
N GLY A 294 -20.57 7.51 5.94
CA GLY A 294 -20.32 7.16 7.35
C GLY A 294 -19.15 6.22 7.47
#